data_AF-A0A2G8KIS3-F1
#
_entry.id   AF-A0A2G8KIS3-F1
#
_cell.length_a   1.000
_cell.length_b   1.000
_cell.length_c   1.000
_cell.angle_alpha   90.00
_cell.angle_beta   90.00
_cell.angle_gamma   90.00
#
_symmetry.space_group_name_H-M   'P 1'
#
loop_
_entity.id
_entity.type
_entity.pdbx_description
1 polymer ?
#
loop_
_entity_poly.entity_id
_entity_poly.type
_entity_poly.pdbx_seq_one_letter_code
_entity_poly.pdbx_strand_id
1 'polypeptide(L)'
;MQKTMLLYPIKSEITEAEYGKLTQNFLYVSKLLANAKDGELNMTYDDFLKDVDLSEEEYIQAIRSSIKTPTIFLERTPAAIRVNCYMKNLLGTYGANHDIQFVTDPYACAVYIVAYMSKSQRGMSLLLDQACKEAREGNSDVRKQVRIIGNKFVNAVEVSAQEAAYLLLQLPITTISRSIVFINTSPCEERTFLLKSKEKLEEMNPDATDIECGNVLKRYATRPKILEQWSLVDYVSKLNVHFPKELEEQIFR
;
A
#
# COMPACT_ATOMS: atom_id res chain seq x y z
N MET A 1 -15.23 -1.46 27.95
CA MET A 1 -14.15 -0.64 28.56
C MET A 1 -14.79 0.41 29.43
N GLN A 2 -14.34 0.55 30.69
CA GLN A 2 -14.90 1.53 31.63
C GLN A 2 -14.54 2.99 31.29
N LYS A 3 -13.43 3.20 30.57
CA LYS A 3 -12.98 4.52 30.08
C LYS A 3 -12.30 4.38 28.72
N THR A 4 -12.16 5.49 28.01
CA THR A 4 -11.39 5.53 26.76
C THR A 4 -9.91 5.38 27.05
N MET A 5 -9.22 4.45 26.38
CA MET A 5 -7.82 4.12 26.64
C MET A 5 -7.04 3.93 25.34
N LEU A 6 -5.82 4.47 25.30
CA LEU A 6 -4.81 4.10 24.30
C LEU A 6 -4.01 2.92 24.83
N LEU A 7 -4.16 1.76 24.19
CA LEU A 7 -3.45 0.54 24.56
C LEU A 7 -2.28 0.29 23.60
N TYR A 8 -1.19 -0.23 24.15
CA TYR A 8 0.00 -0.61 23.39
C TYR A 8 0.14 -2.14 23.38
N PRO A 9 0.66 -2.72 22.27
CA PRO A 9 1.02 -4.13 22.23
C PRO A 9 1.90 -4.53 23.41
N ILE A 10 1.83 -5.79 23.81
CA ILE A 10 2.73 -6.31 24.83
C ILE A 10 4.17 -6.28 24.28
N LYS A 11 5.02 -5.45 24.89
CA LYS A 11 6.44 -5.30 24.55
C LYS A 11 7.38 -5.96 25.55
N SER A 12 6.84 -6.36 26.70
CA SER A 12 7.58 -6.94 27.82
C SER A 12 7.87 -8.42 27.58
N GLU A 13 8.98 -8.88 28.16
CA GLU A 13 9.34 -10.30 28.27
C GLU A 13 8.33 -11.02 29.17
N ILE A 14 7.16 -11.33 28.63
CA ILE A 14 6.27 -12.34 29.21
C ILE A 14 6.63 -13.69 28.60
N THR A 15 6.46 -14.75 29.38
CA THR A 15 6.72 -16.11 28.90
C THR A 15 5.74 -16.49 27.79
N GLU A 16 6.14 -17.39 26.89
CA GLU A 16 5.26 -17.94 25.86
C GLU A 16 3.97 -18.54 26.45
N ALA A 17 4.07 -19.15 27.63
CA ALA A 17 2.91 -19.70 28.34
C ALA A 17 1.93 -18.59 28.78
N GLU A 18 2.43 -17.49 29.32
CA GLU A 18 1.62 -16.33 29.71
C GLU A 18 0.99 -15.65 28.49
N TYR A 19 1.76 -15.45 27.41
CA TYR A 19 1.25 -14.89 26.16
C TYR A 19 0.14 -15.78 25.58
N GLY A 20 0.34 -17.11 25.62
CA GLY A 20 -0.65 -18.10 25.24
C GLY A 20 -1.95 -17.98 26.04
N LYS A 21 -1.86 -17.88 27.37
CA LYS A 21 -3.02 -17.68 28.25
C LYS A 21 -3.79 -16.40 27.93
N LEU A 22 -3.09 -15.27 27.77
CA LEU A 22 -3.71 -13.98 27.42
C LEU A 22 -4.42 -14.04 26.06
N THR A 23 -3.81 -14.71 25.08
CA THR A 23 -4.41 -14.91 23.76
C THR A 23 -5.66 -15.77 23.83
N GLN A 24 -5.66 -16.84 24.65
CA GLN A 24 -6.86 -17.66 24.86
C GLN A 24 -7.99 -16.88 25.53
N ASN A 25 -7.67 -16.09 26.56
CA ASN A 25 -8.66 -15.21 27.21
C ASN A 25 -9.27 -14.24 26.19
N PHE A 26 -8.45 -13.62 25.33
CA PHE A 26 -8.94 -12.75 24.27
C PHE A 26 -9.86 -13.47 23.30
N LEU A 27 -9.47 -14.67 22.83
CA LEU A 27 -10.27 -15.45 21.89
C LEU A 27 -11.61 -15.87 22.50
N TYR A 28 -11.61 -16.29 23.77
CA TYR A 28 -12.83 -16.62 24.51
C TYR A 28 -13.79 -15.42 24.57
N VAL A 29 -13.29 -14.27 25.03
CA VAL A 29 -14.10 -13.06 25.15
C VAL A 29 -14.58 -12.58 23.77
N SER A 30 -13.71 -12.55 22.77
CA SER A 30 -14.05 -12.16 21.40
C SER A 30 -15.15 -13.04 20.80
N LYS A 31 -15.12 -14.35 21.05
CA LYS A 31 -16.15 -15.28 20.59
C LYS A 31 -17.49 -15.06 21.30
N LEU A 32 -17.49 -14.84 22.61
CA LEU A 32 -18.71 -14.52 23.36
C LEU A 32 -19.35 -13.25 22.83
N LEU A 33 -18.53 -12.21 22.68
CA LEU A 33 -18.93 -10.91 22.16
C LEU A 33 -19.46 -10.96 20.71
N ALA A 34 -18.84 -11.76 19.83
CA ALA A 34 -19.27 -11.91 18.44
C ALA A 34 -20.62 -12.62 18.31
N ASN A 35 -20.90 -13.58 19.20
CA ASN A 35 -22.12 -14.40 19.19
C ASN A 35 -23.31 -13.76 19.92
N ALA A 36 -23.06 -12.73 20.74
CA ALA A 36 -24.12 -12.02 21.44
C ALA A 36 -25.11 -11.35 20.47
N LYS A 37 -26.40 -11.57 20.68
CA LYS A 37 -27.48 -10.87 19.98
C LYS A 37 -27.75 -9.51 20.60
N ASP A 38 -28.47 -8.67 19.85
CA ASP A 38 -28.89 -7.36 20.32
C ASP A 38 -29.70 -7.47 21.63
N GLY A 39 -29.24 -6.75 22.65
CA GLY A 39 -29.87 -6.73 23.97
C GLY A 39 -29.42 -7.83 24.94
N GLU A 40 -28.71 -8.86 24.50
CA GLU A 40 -28.19 -9.92 25.39
C GLU A 40 -27.08 -9.41 26.33
N LEU A 41 -26.36 -8.37 25.91
CA LEU A 41 -25.29 -7.74 26.69
C LEU A 41 -25.72 -6.43 27.36
N ASN A 42 -27.01 -6.31 27.72
CA ASN A 42 -27.52 -5.19 28.52
C ASN A 42 -27.11 -5.34 30.00
N MET A 43 -25.80 -5.25 30.25
CA MET A 43 -25.17 -5.39 31.56
C MET A 43 -24.13 -4.29 31.77
N THR A 44 -23.70 -4.13 33.02
CA THR A 44 -22.61 -3.21 33.34
C THR A 44 -21.26 -3.81 32.91
N TYR A 45 -20.22 -2.97 32.82
CA TYR A 45 -18.86 -3.46 32.55
C TYR A 45 -18.36 -4.39 33.65
N ASP A 46 -18.70 -4.12 34.90
CA ASP A 46 -18.26 -4.93 36.04
C ASP A 46 -18.95 -6.29 36.07
N ASP A 47 -20.24 -6.35 35.71
CA ASP A 47 -20.95 -7.63 35.59
C ASP A 47 -20.44 -8.44 34.41
N PHE A 48 -20.10 -7.79 33.29
CA PHE A 48 -19.44 -8.46 32.17
C PHE A 48 -18.11 -9.09 32.57
N LEU A 49 -17.27 -8.38 33.35
CA LEU A 49 -16.00 -8.92 33.85
C LEU A 49 -16.20 -10.15 34.75
N LYS A 50 -17.25 -10.15 35.57
CA LYS A 50 -17.62 -11.33 36.39
C LYS A 50 -18.08 -12.50 35.51
N ASP A 51 -18.88 -12.24 34.48
CA ASP A 51 -19.40 -13.29 33.57
C ASP A 51 -18.28 -13.97 32.78
N VAL A 52 -17.22 -13.23 32.43
CA VAL A 52 -16.05 -13.80 31.75
C VAL A 52 -14.97 -14.31 32.71
N ASP A 53 -15.17 -14.18 34.02
CA ASP A 53 -14.24 -14.55 35.09
C ASP A 53 -12.83 -13.94 34.90
N LEU A 54 -12.77 -12.63 34.65
CA LEU A 54 -11.51 -11.89 34.49
C LEU A 54 -11.50 -10.63 35.36
N SER A 55 -10.34 -10.34 35.95
CA SER A 55 -10.09 -8.99 36.48
C SER A 55 -9.97 -7.96 35.35
N GLU A 56 -10.15 -6.68 35.67
CA GLU A 56 -9.97 -5.60 34.68
C GLU A 56 -8.56 -5.62 34.08
N GLU A 57 -7.54 -5.88 34.89
CA GLU A 57 -6.16 -5.97 34.44
C GLU A 57 -5.96 -7.14 33.47
N GLU A 58 -6.45 -8.34 33.78
CA GLU A 58 -6.35 -9.50 32.89
C GLU A 58 -7.09 -9.27 31.57
N TYR A 59 -8.26 -8.63 31.62
CA TYR A 59 -9.01 -8.27 30.42
C TYR A 59 -8.24 -7.28 29.54
N ILE A 60 -7.64 -6.25 30.13
CA ILE A 60 -6.80 -5.29 29.41
C ILE A 60 -5.57 -6.00 28.80
N GLN A 61 -4.91 -6.90 29.54
CA GLN A 61 -3.76 -7.65 29.02
C GLN A 61 -4.16 -8.60 27.89
N ALA A 62 -5.33 -9.24 27.98
CA ALA A 62 -5.89 -10.04 26.89
C ALA A 62 -6.14 -9.19 25.64
N ILE A 63 -6.68 -7.98 25.76
CA ILE A 63 -6.81 -7.07 24.61
C ILE A 63 -5.43 -6.72 24.04
N ARG A 64 -4.45 -6.43 24.90
CA ARG A 64 -3.09 -6.04 24.49
C ARG A 64 -2.34 -7.15 23.75
N SER A 65 -2.63 -8.42 24.03
CA SER A 65 -2.04 -9.56 23.28
C SER A 65 -2.60 -9.69 21.86
N SER A 66 -3.77 -9.11 21.58
CA SER A 66 -4.41 -9.17 20.25
C SER A 66 -3.94 -8.07 19.28
N ILE A 67 -3.40 -6.97 19.79
CA ILE A 67 -3.05 -5.79 18.98
C ILE A 67 -1.58 -5.78 18.58
N LYS A 68 -1.31 -5.35 17.35
CA LYS A 68 0.06 -5.21 16.79
C LYS A 68 0.57 -3.78 16.79
N THR A 69 -0.33 -2.81 16.92
CA THR A 69 -0.03 -1.37 16.89
C THR A 69 -0.77 -0.66 18.01
N PRO A 70 -0.33 0.56 18.43
CA PRO A 70 -1.06 1.37 19.38
C PRO A 70 -2.50 1.59 18.91
N THR A 71 -3.47 1.22 19.73
CA THR A 71 -4.90 1.18 19.37
C THR A 71 -5.73 1.86 20.46
N ILE A 72 -6.65 2.74 20.05
CA ILE A 72 -7.57 3.42 20.97
C ILE A 72 -8.84 2.59 21.12
N PHE A 73 -9.17 2.23 22.36
CA PHE A 73 -10.42 1.59 22.73
C PHE A 73 -11.29 2.63 23.44
N LEU A 74 -12.49 2.86 22.90
CA LEU A 74 -13.44 3.83 23.47
C LEU A 74 -14.13 3.27 24.70
N GLU A 75 -14.51 4.18 25.61
CA GLU A 75 -15.46 3.91 26.69
C GLU A 75 -16.78 3.40 26.09
N ARG A 76 -17.14 2.16 26.46
CA ARG A 76 -18.31 1.48 25.94
C ARG A 76 -18.82 0.46 26.93
N THR A 77 -20.14 0.43 27.07
CA THR A 77 -20.85 -0.69 27.69
C THR A 77 -20.87 -1.90 26.75
N PRO A 78 -20.98 -3.12 27.28
CA PRO A 78 -21.13 -4.34 26.46
C PRO A 78 -22.28 -4.27 25.44
N ALA A 79 -23.37 -3.58 25.79
CA ALA A 79 -24.51 -3.35 24.89
C ALA A 79 -24.16 -2.54 23.62
N ALA A 80 -23.10 -1.72 23.65
CA ALA A 80 -22.69 -0.88 22.53
C ALA A 80 -21.71 -1.58 21.56
N ILE A 81 -21.58 -2.91 21.63
CA ILE A 81 -20.59 -3.64 20.83
C ILE A 81 -20.83 -3.56 19.33
N ARG A 82 -22.10 -3.54 18.89
CA ARG A 82 -22.48 -3.43 17.46
C ARG A 82 -22.67 -1.98 16.99
N VAL A 83 -22.38 -1.00 17.84
CA VAL A 83 -22.51 0.41 17.51
C VAL A 83 -21.20 0.89 16.91
N ASN A 84 -21.17 1.40 15.68
CA ASN A 84 -19.94 1.98 15.13
C ASN A 84 -19.49 3.21 15.93
N CYS A 85 -18.22 3.58 15.79
CA CYS A 85 -17.76 4.85 16.34
C CYS A 85 -18.40 6.02 15.58
N TYR A 86 -19.07 6.92 16.31
CA TYR A 86 -19.77 8.07 15.73
C TYR A 86 -19.52 9.33 16.53
N MET A 87 -19.62 10.48 15.86
CA MET A 87 -19.61 11.78 16.50
C MET A 87 -21.04 12.22 16.79
N LYS A 88 -21.40 12.38 18.07
CA LYS A 88 -22.77 12.72 18.52
C LYS A 88 -23.32 13.97 17.81
N ASN A 89 -22.52 15.04 17.76
CA ASN A 89 -22.93 16.31 17.13
C ASN A 89 -23.16 16.15 15.62
N LEU A 90 -22.32 15.35 14.95
CA LEU A 90 -22.46 15.11 13.51
C LEU A 90 -23.65 14.20 13.21
N LEU A 91 -24.00 13.28 14.13
CA LEU A 91 -25.09 12.33 13.90
C LEU A 91 -26.42 13.07 13.76
N GLY A 92 -26.64 14.09 14.60
CA GLY A 92 -27.84 14.93 14.54
C GLY A 92 -27.93 15.81 13.29
N THR A 93 -26.80 16.22 12.71
CA THR A 93 -26.78 17.09 11.53
C THR A 93 -26.72 16.32 10.21
N TYR A 94 -25.93 15.26 10.13
CA TYR A 94 -25.71 14.47 8.91
C TYR A 94 -26.77 13.37 8.74
N GLY A 95 -27.29 12.81 9.84
CA GLY A 95 -28.37 11.82 9.79
C GLY A 95 -28.00 10.48 9.16
N ALA A 96 -26.71 10.14 9.04
CA ALA A 96 -26.25 8.88 8.45
C ALA A 96 -25.26 8.14 9.36
N ASN A 97 -25.05 6.86 9.06
CA ASN A 97 -24.12 6.02 9.82
C ASN A 97 -22.69 6.57 9.73
N HIS A 98 -21.98 6.52 10.85
CA HIS A 98 -20.58 6.92 10.93
C HIS A 98 -19.71 5.69 11.21
N ASP A 99 -18.48 5.74 10.73
CA ASP A 99 -17.42 4.81 11.11
C ASP A 99 -16.12 5.61 11.27
N ILE A 100 -16.00 6.29 12.41
CA ILE A 100 -14.93 7.25 12.68
C ILE A 100 -13.90 6.62 13.61
N GLN A 101 -12.64 6.60 13.21
CA GLN A 101 -11.56 6.05 14.03
C GLN A 101 -10.45 7.08 14.20
N PHE A 102 -9.79 7.05 15.36
CA PHE A 102 -8.60 7.85 15.59
C PHE A 102 -7.41 7.30 14.80
N VAL A 103 -6.66 8.19 14.18
CA VAL A 103 -5.42 7.84 13.47
C VAL A 103 -4.27 7.82 14.46
N THR A 104 -3.70 6.64 14.73
CA THR A 104 -2.53 6.48 15.60
C THR A 104 -1.20 6.43 14.82
N ASP A 105 -1.26 6.23 13.50
CA ASP A 105 -0.11 6.21 12.61
C ASP A 105 -0.47 6.85 11.24
N PRO A 106 0.20 7.95 10.83
CA PRO A 106 -0.06 8.57 9.54
C PRO A 106 0.27 7.66 8.34
N TYR A 107 1.22 6.74 8.47
CA TYR A 107 1.53 5.78 7.41
C TYR A 107 0.42 4.74 7.26
N ALA A 108 -0.10 4.19 8.37
CA ALA A 108 -1.27 3.32 8.33
C ALA A 108 -2.48 4.01 7.67
N CYS A 109 -2.68 5.31 7.92
CA CYS A 109 -3.72 6.09 7.25
C CYS A 109 -3.50 6.17 5.73
N ALA A 110 -2.28 6.49 5.28
CA ALA A 110 -1.95 6.53 3.87
C ALA A 110 -2.16 5.17 3.18
N VAL A 111 -1.71 4.08 3.82
CA VAL A 111 -1.89 2.70 3.32
C VAL A 111 -3.39 2.36 3.23
N TYR A 112 -4.18 2.75 4.24
CA TYR A 112 -5.63 2.53 4.23
C TYR A 112 -6.32 3.26 3.08
N ILE A 113 -6.00 4.54 2.85
CA ILE A 113 -6.54 5.33 1.74
C ILE A 113 -6.23 4.66 0.41
N VAL A 114 -4.96 4.28 0.20
CA VAL A 114 -4.53 3.57 -1.03
C VAL A 114 -5.29 2.26 -1.20
N ALA A 115 -5.39 1.45 -0.15
CA ALA A 115 -6.07 0.16 -0.19
C ALA A 115 -7.59 0.28 -0.47
N TYR A 116 -8.20 1.41 -0.08
CA TYR A 116 -9.59 1.70 -0.38
C TYR A 116 -9.77 2.19 -1.81
N MET A 117 -8.91 3.11 -2.27
CA MET A 117 -8.91 3.58 -3.66
C MET A 117 -8.68 2.41 -4.63
N SER A 118 -7.79 1.49 -4.29
CA SER A 118 -7.48 0.31 -5.12
C SER A 118 -8.39 -0.89 -4.82
N LYS A 119 -9.51 -0.71 -4.10
CA LYS A 119 -10.37 -1.83 -3.66
C LYS A 119 -11.01 -2.56 -4.84
N SER A 120 -11.46 -1.83 -5.86
CA SER A 120 -12.00 -2.41 -7.10
C SER A 120 -10.93 -3.12 -7.94
N GLN A 121 -9.66 -2.76 -7.74
CA GLN A 121 -8.52 -3.29 -8.50
C GLN A 121 -7.80 -4.44 -7.77
N ARG A 122 -8.35 -4.97 -6.68
CA ARG A 122 -7.75 -6.11 -5.97
C ARG A 122 -7.66 -7.32 -6.89
N GLY A 123 -6.49 -7.98 -6.88
CA GLY A 123 -6.24 -9.16 -7.72
C GLY A 123 -5.80 -8.84 -9.15
N MET A 124 -5.85 -7.58 -9.59
CA MET A 124 -5.36 -7.17 -10.92
C MET A 124 -3.88 -7.48 -11.12
N SER A 125 -3.05 -7.38 -10.07
CA SER A 125 -1.63 -7.74 -10.14
C SER A 125 -1.41 -9.22 -10.47
N LEU A 126 -2.23 -10.12 -9.92
CA LEU A 126 -2.15 -11.55 -10.21
C LEU A 126 -2.56 -11.84 -11.66
N LEU A 127 -3.62 -11.17 -12.13
CA LEU A 127 -4.08 -11.28 -13.51
C LEU A 127 -2.99 -10.80 -14.49
N LEU A 128 -2.36 -9.67 -14.19
CA LEU A 128 -1.29 -9.11 -15.02
C LEU A 128 -0.05 -10.00 -15.02
N ASP A 129 0.34 -10.55 -13.86
CA ASP A 129 1.46 -11.49 -13.76
C ASP A 129 1.20 -12.76 -14.59
N GLN A 130 -0.01 -13.31 -14.50
CA GLN A 130 -0.42 -14.47 -15.28
C GLN A 130 -0.46 -14.16 -16.79
N ALA A 131 -0.97 -12.98 -17.17
CA ALA A 131 -0.94 -12.53 -18.56
C ALA A 131 0.49 -12.39 -19.10
N CYS A 132 1.42 -11.88 -18.29
CA CYS A 132 2.83 -11.78 -18.64
C CYS A 132 3.48 -13.15 -18.82
N LYS A 133 3.20 -14.11 -17.93
CA LYS A 133 3.71 -15.50 -18.02
C LYS A 133 3.24 -16.17 -19.31
N GLU A 134 1.93 -16.15 -19.57
CA GLU A 134 1.36 -16.74 -20.79
C GLU A 134 1.87 -16.08 -22.06
N ALA A 135 2.06 -14.74 -22.05
CA ALA A 135 2.63 -14.03 -23.19
C ALA A 135 4.07 -14.46 -23.47
N ARG A 136 4.88 -14.74 -22.43
CA ARG A 136 6.26 -15.22 -22.56
C ARG A 136 6.37 -16.68 -23.01
N GLU A 137 5.42 -17.53 -22.59
CA GLU A 137 5.34 -18.93 -23.04
C GLU A 137 4.99 -19.03 -24.53
N GLY A 138 4.21 -18.08 -25.04
CA GLY A 138 3.99 -17.92 -26.46
C GLY A 138 5.27 -17.48 -27.16
N ASN A 139 5.80 -18.30 -28.06
CA ASN A 139 6.93 -17.96 -28.96
C ASN A 139 6.51 -16.88 -29.99
N SER A 140 6.25 -15.68 -29.48
CA SER A 140 5.66 -14.55 -30.19
C SER A 140 6.54 -13.32 -30.00
N ASP A 141 6.48 -12.41 -30.97
CA ASP A 141 7.24 -11.16 -30.90
C ASP A 141 6.76 -10.27 -29.75
N VAL A 142 7.65 -9.40 -29.26
CA VAL A 142 7.36 -8.49 -28.13
C VAL A 142 6.09 -7.66 -28.38
N ARG A 143 5.83 -7.27 -29.63
CA ARG A 143 4.64 -6.51 -30.01
C ARG A 143 3.36 -7.30 -29.75
N LYS A 144 3.31 -8.58 -30.14
CA LYS A 144 2.17 -9.45 -29.88
C LYS A 144 2.03 -9.76 -28.39
N GLN A 145 3.13 -9.96 -27.67
CA GLN A 145 3.11 -10.13 -26.21
C GLN A 145 2.45 -8.93 -25.51
N VAL A 146 2.89 -7.70 -25.82
CA VAL A 146 2.30 -6.46 -25.26
C VAL A 146 0.82 -6.36 -25.61
N ARG A 147 0.43 -6.71 -26.84
CA ARG A 147 -0.99 -6.70 -27.25
C ARG A 147 -1.83 -7.71 -26.47
N ILE A 148 -1.31 -8.92 -26.22
CA ILE A 148 -2.02 -9.95 -25.43
C ILE A 148 -2.22 -9.46 -23.99
N ILE A 149 -1.16 -8.94 -23.37
CA ILE A 149 -1.22 -8.40 -22.00
C ILE A 149 -2.21 -7.24 -21.93
N GLY A 150 -2.12 -6.29 -22.86
CA GLY A 150 -3.01 -5.13 -22.94
C GLY A 150 -4.48 -5.53 -23.12
N ASN A 151 -4.77 -6.46 -24.03
CA ASN A 151 -6.12 -6.96 -24.22
C ASN A 151 -6.68 -7.64 -22.96
N LYS A 152 -5.88 -8.48 -22.29
CA LYS A 152 -6.31 -9.11 -21.03
C LYS A 152 -6.60 -8.07 -19.95
N PHE A 153 -5.76 -7.06 -19.83
CA PHE A 153 -5.93 -5.98 -18.86
C PHE A 153 -7.20 -5.16 -19.15
N VAL A 154 -7.38 -4.68 -20.39
CA VAL A 154 -8.55 -3.85 -20.77
C VAL A 154 -9.87 -4.59 -20.57
N ASN A 155 -9.91 -5.91 -20.80
CA ASN A 155 -11.13 -6.70 -20.60
C ASN A 155 -11.39 -7.08 -19.13
N ALA A 156 -10.41 -6.91 -18.24
CA ALA A 156 -10.53 -7.28 -16.84
C ALA A 156 -10.70 -6.08 -15.90
N VAL A 157 -10.25 -4.89 -16.31
CA VAL A 157 -10.37 -3.67 -15.50
C VAL A 157 -11.72 -3.03 -15.71
N GLU A 158 -12.40 -2.76 -14.61
CA GLU A 158 -13.55 -1.85 -14.58
C GLU A 158 -13.07 -0.42 -14.36
N VAL A 159 -13.51 0.49 -15.23
CA VAL A 159 -13.27 1.94 -15.11
C VAL A 159 -14.60 2.66 -15.06
N SER A 160 -14.67 3.74 -14.29
CA SER A 160 -15.84 4.61 -14.28
C SER A 160 -16.02 5.32 -15.63
N ALA A 161 -17.24 5.76 -15.94
CA ALA A 161 -17.51 6.51 -17.17
C ALA A 161 -16.67 7.80 -17.26
N GLN A 162 -16.40 8.44 -16.11
CA GLN A 162 -15.58 9.62 -15.99
C GLN A 162 -14.11 9.32 -16.30
N GLU A 163 -13.55 8.26 -15.71
CA GLU A 163 -12.18 7.83 -16.01
C GLU A 163 -12.02 7.44 -17.48
N ALA A 164 -13.00 6.74 -18.05
CA ALA A 164 -12.99 6.38 -19.47
C ALA A 164 -12.98 7.61 -20.38
N ALA A 165 -13.80 8.63 -20.08
CA ALA A 165 -13.80 9.89 -20.83
C ALA A 165 -12.45 10.61 -20.75
N TYR A 166 -11.83 10.66 -19.56
CA TYR A 166 -10.49 11.24 -19.39
C TYR A 166 -9.44 10.49 -20.21
N LEU A 167 -9.46 9.16 -20.17
CA LEU A 167 -8.54 8.31 -20.93
C LEU A 167 -8.71 8.51 -22.45
N LEU A 168 -9.95 8.51 -22.96
CA LEU A 168 -10.25 8.65 -24.38
C LEU A 168 -9.88 10.03 -24.93
N LEU A 169 -10.08 11.09 -24.12
CA LEU A 169 -9.75 12.47 -24.47
C LEU A 169 -8.29 12.83 -24.17
N GLN A 170 -7.50 11.88 -23.66
CA GLN A 170 -6.11 12.09 -23.22
C GLN A 170 -5.96 13.24 -22.21
N LEU A 171 -6.98 13.41 -21.35
CA LEU A 171 -6.95 14.39 -20.29
C LEU A 171 -6.12 13.86 -19.11
N PRO A 172 -5.40 14.75 -18.39
CA PRO A 172 -4.64 14.34 -17.22
C PRO A 172 -5.59 13.82 -16.13
N ILE A 173 -5.44 12.55 -15.75
CA ILE A 173 -6.24 11.90 -14.69
C ILE A 173 -5.89 12.45 -13.31
N THR A 174 -4.63 12.85 -13.11
CA THR A 174 -4.15 13.43 -11.86
C THR A 174 -3.19 14.58 -12.14
N THR A 175 -3.18 15.54 -11.21
CA THR A 175 -2.16 16.59 -11.15
C THR A 175 -1.32 16.36 -9.90
N ILE A 176 0.00 16.27 -10.06
CA ILE A 176 0.94 16.08 -8.96
C ILE A 176 1.88 17.28 -8.87
N SER A 177 2.15 17.75 -7.65
CA SER A 177 3.09 18.86 -7.40
C SER A 177 4.55 18.40 -7.36
N ARG A 178 4.81 17.09 -7.44
CA ARG A 178 6.14 16.48 -7.35
C ARG A 178 6.31 15.51 -8.51
N SER A 179 7.47 15.55 -9.16
CA SER A 179 7.85 14.55 -10.17
C SER A 179 8.15 13.21 -9.51
N ILE A 180 7.77 12.13 -10.18
CA ILE A 180 8.07 10.76 -9.75
C ILE A 180 9.10 10.20 -10.73
N VAL A 181 10.22 9.69 -10.21
CA VAL A 181 11.26 9.02 -11.01
C VAL A 181 11.38 7.59 -10.53
N PHE A 182 11.21 6.64 -11.46
CA PHE A 182 11.46 5.24 -11.18
C PHE A 182 12.96 4.94 -11.28
N ILE A 183 13.50 4.27 -10.25
CA ILE A 183 14.89 3.81 -10.22
C ILE A 183 14.86 2.28 -10.23
N ASN A 184 15.41 1.66 -11.27
CA ASN A 184 15.50 0.21 -11.35
C ASN A 184 16.59 -0.31 -10.39
N THR A 185 16.18 -0.96 -9.30
CA THR A 185 17.06 -1.53 -8.29
C THR A 185 17.32 -3.03 -8.45
N SER A 186 16.89 -3.65 -9.56
CA SER A 186 17.19 -5.06 -9.85
C SER A 186 18.71 -5.32 -9.94
N PRO A 187 19.18 -6.58 -9.81
CA PRO A 187 20.56 -6.96 -10.09
C PRO A 187 21.02 -6.48 -11.49
N CYS A 188 22.30 -6.14 -11.66
CA CYS A 188 22.82 -5.57 -12.91
C CYS A 188 22.46 -6.40 -14.14
N GLU A 189 22.57 -7.73 -14.03
CA GLU A 189 22.30 -8.69 -15.12
C GLU A 189 20.82 -8.71 -15.55
N GLU A 190 19.91 -8.30 -14.67
CA GLU A 190 18.45 -8.33 -14.87
C GLU A 190 17.87 -6.97 -15.27
N ARG A 191 18.71 -5.91 -15.27
CA ARG A 191 18.24 -4.57 -15.59
C ARG A 191 17.99 -4.45 -17.09
N THR A 192 16.76 -4.09 -17.43
CA THR A 192 16.43 -3.67 -18.78
C THR A 192 17.03 -2.30 -19.07
N PHE A 193 17.51 -2.11 -20.30
CA PHE A 193 18.02 -0.84 -20.81
C PHE A 193 17.45 -0.55 -22.20
N LEU A 194 17.46 0.72 -22.57
CA LEU A 194 17.11 1.15 -23.92
C LEU A 194 18.34 1.03 -24.81
N LEU A 195 18.17 0.48 -26.01
CA LEU A 195 19.21 0.48 -27.03
C LEU A 195 19.40 1.89 -27.59
N LYS A 196 20.61 2.19 -28.07
CA LYS A 196 20.87 3.36 -28.91
C LYS A 196 20.01 3.28 -30.18
N SER A 197 19.77 4.43 -30.82
CA SER A 197 19.03 4.47 -32.08
C SER A 197 19.70 3.61 -33.13
N LYS A 198 18.91 3.10 -34.09
CA LYS A 198 19.42 2.25 -35.16
C LYS A 198 20.56 2.92 -35.94
N GLU A 199 20.38 4.18 -36.32
CA GLU A 199 21.39 5.00 -37.01
C GLU A 199 22.71 5.03 -36.23
N LYS A 200 22.65 5.29 -34.92
CA LYS A 200 23.83 5.35 -34.06
C LYS A 200 24.50 4.00 -33.87
N LEU A 201 23.73 2.90 -33.87
CA LEU A 201 24.27 1.55 -33.81
C LEU A 201 24.96 1.15 -35.13
N GLU A 202 24.43 1.59 -36.27
CA GLU A 202 25.03 1.34 -37.60
C GLU A 202 26.33 2.13 -37.82
N GLU A 203 26.44 3.32 -37.23
CA GLU A 203 27.67 4.13 -37.24
C GLU A 203 28.75 3.62 -36.25
N MET A 204 28.37 2.77 -35.30
CA MET A 204 29.30 2.23 -34.31
C MET A 204 30.21 1.15 -34.92
N ASN A 205 31.40 1.01 -34.35
CA ASN A 205 32.29 -0.10 -34.69
C ASN A 205 31.55 -1.44 -34.44
N PRO A 206 31.59 -2.42 -35.36
CA PRO A 206 30.99 -3.74 -35.19
C PRO A 206 31.36 -4.46 -33.88
N ASP A 207 32.54 -4.19 -33.32
CA ASP A 207 33.02 -4.80 -32.07
C ASP A 207 32.63 -4.00 -30.80
N ALA A 208 31.89 -2.89 -30.95
CA ALA A 208 31.51 -2.04 -29.83
C ALA A 208 30.40 -2.68 -28.97
N THR A 209 30.66 -2.81 -27.67
CA THR A 209 29.74 -3.43 -26.70
C THR A 209 28.84 -2.44 -25.96
N ASP A 210 29.14 -1.13 -26.01
CA ASP A 210 28.32 -0.09 -25.39
C ASP A 210 27.11 0.26 -26.27
N ILE A 211 26.18 -0.67 -26.41
CA ILE A 211 24.96 -0.52 -27.22
C ILE A 211 23.82 0.19 -26.47
N GLU A 212 23.98 0.41 -25.17
CA GLU A 212 22.92 0.94 -24.31
C GLU A 212 22.89 2.48 -24.30
N CYS A 213 21.70 3.05 -24.29
CA CYS A 213 21.48 4.46 -24.05
C CYS A 213 21.93 4.88 -22.64
N GLY A 214 22.35 6.14 -22.52
CA GLY A 214 22.73 6.73 -21.24
C GLY A 214 21.55 6.75 -20.28
N ASN A 215 21.69 6.10 -19.12
CA ASN A 215 20.66 6.05 -18.09
C ASN A 215 21.16 6.68 -16.78
N VAL A 216 20.25 6.80 -15.80
CA VAL A 216 20.55 7.42 -14.51
C VAL A 216 21.62 6.67 -13.72
N LEU A 217 21.68 5.34 -13.87
CA LEU A 217 22.64 4.49 -13.18
C LEU A 217 24.06 4.71 -13.72
N LYS A 218 24.22 4.77 -15.05
CA LYS A 218 25.50 5.10 -15.70
C LYS A 218 26.01 6.48 -15.26
N ARG A 219 25.13 7.48 -15.22
CA ARG A 219 25.48 8.83 -14.76
C ARG A 219 25.88 8.87 -13.28
N TYR A 220 25.17 8.11 -12.45
CA TYR A 220 25.50 8.00 -11.03
C TYR A 220 26.85 7.28 -10.80
N ALA A 221 27.15 6.27 -11.61
CA ALA A 221 28.44 5.55 -11.56
C ALA A 221 29.62 6.46 -11.93
N THR A 222 29.42 7.40 -12.85
CA THR A 222 30.45 8.36 -13.28
C THR A 222 30.34 9.73 -12.61
N ARG A 223 29.61 9.82 -11.48
CA ARG A 223 29.34 11.10 -10.81
C ARG A 223 30.65 11.77 -10.33
N PRO A 224 30.71 13.11 -10.33
CA PRO A 224 31.87 13.85 -9.80
C PRO A 224 32.18 13.48 -8.34
N LYS A 225 33.47 13.48 -7.97
CA LYS A 225 33.93 13.14 -6.60
C LYS A 225 33.28 14.00 -5.50
N ILE A 226 32.89 15.23 -5.80
CA ILE A 226 32.16 16.08 -4.84
C ILE A 226 30.79 15.49 -4.42
N LEU A 227 30.23 14.59 -5.23
CA LEU A 227 28.99 13.87 -4.96
C LEU A 227 29.23 12.43 -4.49
N GLU A 228 30.44 12.07 -4.07
CA GLU A 228 30.79 10.70 -3.68
C GLU A 228 29.93 10.22 -2.50
N GLN A 229 29.69 11.09 -1.51
CA GLN A 229 28.83 10.81 -0.36
C GLN A 229 27.33 10.71 -0.68
N TRP A 230 26.90 11.09 -1.89
CA TRP A 230 25.48 11.02 -2.25
C TRP A 230 25.11 9.60 -2.62
N SER A 231 23.99 9.12 -2.06
CA SER A 231 23.36 7.89 -2.52
C SER A 231 22.75 8.09 -3.91
N LEU A 232 22.39 6.98 -4.58
CA LEU A 232 21.66 7.03 -5.84
C LEU A 232 20.34 7.79 -5.69
N VAL A 233 19.64 7.62 -4.57
CA VAL A 233 18.38 8.32 -4.28
C VAL A 233 18.60 9.82 -4.12
N ASP A 234 19.65 10.25 -3.42
CA ASP A 234 20.01 11.67 -3.31
C ASP A 234 20.32 12.27 -4.67
N TYR A 235 21.11 11.54 -5.48
CA TYR A 235 21.51 11.97 -6.82
C TYR A 235 20.31 12.20 -7.74
N VAL A 236 19.34 11.26 -7.76
CA VAL A 236 18.15 11.38 -8.60
C VAL A 236 17.17 12.43 -8.06
N SER A 237 17.03 12.57 -6.75
CA SER A 237 16.04 13.49 -6.15
C SER A 237 16.47 14.96 -6.18
N LYS A 238 17.77 15.25 -6.16
CA LYS A 238 18.29 16.61 -6.01
C LYS A 238 18.85 17.22 -7.30
N LEU A 239 19.09 16.41 -8.34
CA LEU A 239 19.64 16.90 -9.61
C LEU A 239 18.60 16.81 -10.73
N ASN A 240 18.44 17.91 -11.45
CA ASN A 240 17.74 17.92 -12.73
C ASN A 240 18.76 17.65 -13.85
N VAL A 241 18.47 16.68 -14.72
CA VAL A 241 19.27 16.41 -15.90
C VAL A 241 18.71 17.23 -17.05
N HIS A 242 19.52 18.15 -17.57
CA HIS A 242 19.21 18.88 -18.79
C HIS A 242 19.99 18.29 -19.95
N PHE A 243 19.28 17.85 -20.99
CA PHE A 243 19.89 17.43 -22.24
C PHE A 243 20.08 18.65 -23.15
N PRO A 244 21.19 18.75 -23.89
CA PRO A 244 21.34 19.78 -24.91
C PRO A 244 20.24 19.64 -25.97
N LYS A 245 19.70 20.77 -26.46
CA LYS A 245 18.52 20.86 -27.34
C LYS A 245 18.58 19.97 -28.60
N GLU A 246 19.77 19.67 -29.10
CA GLU A 246 19.97 18.79 -30.27
C GLU A 246 19.50 17.33 -30.02
N LEU A 247 19.38 16.89 -28.77
CA LEU A 247 18.84 15.57 -28.41
C LEU A 247 17.30 15.53 -28.27
N GLU A 248 16.63 16.66 -28.08
CA GLU A 248 15.17 16.69 -27.89
C GLU A 248 14.41 16.37 -29.19
N GLU A 249 14.94 16.79 -30.34
CA GLU A 249 14.33 16.53 -31.65
C GLU A 249 14.41 15.06 -32.10
N GLN A 250 15.37 14.28 -31.59
CA GLN A 250 15.53 12.86 -31.92
C GLN A 250 14.68 11.91 -31.06
N ILE A 251 14.15 12.37 -29.91
CA ILE A 251 13.36 11.53 -28.99
C ILE A 251 11.85 11.54 -29.37
N PHE A 252 11.39 12.55 -30.10
CA PHE A 252 9.98 12.73 -30.48
C PHE A 252 9.70 12.56 -31.99
N ARG A 253 10.60 11.91 -32.74
CA ARG A 253 10.33 11.45 -34.11
C ARG A 253 10.23 9.93 -34.18
#